data_AF-A0A534VXL9-F1
#
_entry.id   AF-A0A534VXL9-F1
#
_cell.length_a   1.000
_cell.length_b   1.000
_cell.length_c   1.000
_cell.angle_alpha   90.00
_cell.angle_beta   90.00
_cell.angle_gamma   90.00
#
_symmetry.space_group_name_H-M   'P 1'
#
loop_
_entity.id
_entity.type
_entity.pdbx_description
1 polymer ?
#
loop_
_entity_poly.entity_id
_entity_poly.type
_entity_poly.pdbx_seq_one_letter_code
_entity_poly.pdbx_strand_id
1 'polypeptide(L)' 'LTDPIADFLTRIRNATGARKATVDMPWSRQKEALAKVLAAEGYLAGTTVVEARPRPVLRIELRYDAQRRPVIGGLK' A
#
# COMPACT_ATOMS: atom_id res chain seq x y z
N LEU A 1 11.95 -7.45 17.03
CA LEU A 1 11.99 -6.15 16.32
C LEU A 1 11.29 -6.34 14.99
N THR A 2 10.12 -5.74 14.77
CA THR A 2 9.27 -5.97 13.58
C THR A 2 9.69 -5.02 12.47
N ASP A 3 10.03 -5.54 11.29
CA ASP A 3 10.45 -4.74 10.14
C ASP A 3 9.26 -3.91 9.58
N PRO A 4 9.31 -2.57 9.60
CA PRO A 4 8.25 -1.71 9.08
C PRO A 4 7.98 -1.85 7.58
N ILE A 5 8.97 -2.27 6.79
CA ILE A 5 8.82 -2.51 5.34
C ILE A 5 8.14 -3.85 5.10
N ALA A 6 8.53 -4.90 5.83
CA ALA A 6 7.86 -6.19 5.76
C ALA A 6 6.38 -6.09 6.20
N ASP A 7 6.08 -5.32 7.26
CA ASP A 7 4.70 -5.03 7.67
C ASP A 7 3.94 -4.27 6.57
N PHE A 8 4.56 -3.28 5.93
CA PHE A 8 3.97 -2.54 4.81
C PHE A 8 3.58 -3.45 3.64
N LEU A 9 4.52 -4.28 3.17
CA LEU A 9 4.29 -5.20 2.06
C LEU A 9 3.26 -6.27 2.41
N THR A 10 3.29 -6.77 3.65
CA THR A 10 2.31 -7.74 4.16
C THR A 10 0.90 -7.15 4.17
N ARG A 11 0.73 -5.90 4.60
CA ARG A 11 -0.58 -5.22 4.58
C ARG A 11 -1.13 -5.05 3.18
N ILE A 12 -0.28 -4.66 2.22
CA ILE A 12 -0.66 -4.56 0.81
C ILE A 12 -1.09 -5.94 0.31
N ARG A 13 -0.27 -6.98 0.48
CA ARG A 13 -0.62 -8.35 0.06
C ARG A 13 -1.96 -8.82 0.63
N ASN A 14 -2.18 -8.60 1.93
CA ASN A 14 -3.41 -9.03 2.60
C ASN A 14 -4.63 -8.25 2.08
N ALA A 15 -4.52 -6.94 1.89
CA ALA A 15 -5.59 -6.11 1.35
C ALA A 15 -5.90 -6.47 -0.12
N THR A 16 -4.86 -6.76 -0.90
CA THR A 16 -4.92 -7.24 -2.26
C THR A 16 -5.67 -8.58 -2.35
N GLY A 17 -5.30 -9.56 -1.52
CA GLY A 17 -5.97 -10.86 -1.42
C GLY A 17 -7.42 -10.75 -0.94
N ALA A 18 -7.71 -9.80 -0.06
CA ALA A 18 -9.07 -9.46 0.38
C ALA A 18 -9.86 -8.61 -0.64
N ARG A 19 -9.29 -8.33 -1.82
CA ARG A 19 -9.91 -7.53 -2.90
C ARG A 19 -10.39 -6.14 -2.46
N LYS A 20 -9.67 -5.49 -1.54
CA LYS A 20 -9.99 -4.13 -1.08
C LYS A 20 -9.60 -3.09 -2.12
N ALA A 21 -10.34 -2.00 -2.21
CA ALA A 21 -9.95 -0.86 -3.06
C ALA A 21 -8.74 -0.10 -2.47
N THR A 22 -8.68 0.01 -1.14
CA THR A 22 -7.67 0.78 -0.42
C THR A 22 -7.13 0.05 0.81
N VAL A 23 -5.94 0.45 1.25
CA VAL A 23 -5.36 0.04 2.52
C VAL A 23 -4.78 1.24 3.26
N ASP A 24 -5.09 1.32 4.55
CA ASP A 24 -4.65 2.38 5.44
C ASP A 24 -3.61 1.84 6.43
N MET A 25 -2.55 2.62 6.67
CA MET A 25 -1.55 2.29 7.68
C MET A 25 -0.89 3.55 8.24
N PRO A 26 -0.25 3.48 9.43
CA PRO A 26 0.46 4.62 9.99
C PRO A 26 1.50 5.17 9.01
N TRP A 27 1.46 6.48 8.78
CA TRP A 27 2.39 7.14 7.90
C TRP A 27 3.82 7.11 8.46
N SER A 28 4.79 6.94 7.57
CA SER A 28 6.19 7.28 7.82
C SER A 28 6.81 7.74 6.50
N ARG A 29 7.84 8.57 6.59
CA ARG A 29 8.56 9.06 5.41
C ARG A 29 9.10 7.93 4.52
N GLN A 30 9.55 6.82 5.13
CA GLN A 30 10.02 5.64 4.40
C GLN A 30 8.88 4.93 3.65
N LYS A 31 7.72 4.73 4.31
CA LYS A 31 6.55 4.08 3.70
C LYS A 31 5.98 4.93 2.56
N GLU A 32 5.96 6.25 2.73
CA GLU A 32 5.52 7.18 1.68
C GLU A 32 6.44 7.13 0.47
N ALA A 33 7.76 7.19 0.67
CA ALA A 33 8.72 7.11 -0.43
C ALA A 33 8.58 5.79 -1.21
N LEU A 34 8.46 4.66 -0.50
CA LEU A 34 8.26 3.36 -1.12
C LEU A 34 6.93 3.29 -1.87
N ALA A 35 5.83 3.77 -1.28
CA ALA A 35 4.53 3.77 -1.92
C ALA A 35 4.52 4.64 -3.18
N LYS A 36 5.18 5.80 -3.16
CA LYS A 36 5.34 6.68 -4.33
C LYS A 36 6.09 5.99 -5.47
N VAL A 37 7.18 5.26 -5.17
CA VAL A 37 7.91 4.47 -6.18
C VAL A 37 7.00 3.39 -6.78
N LEU A 38 6.30 2.63 -5.93
CA LEU A 38 5.37 1.60 -6.41
C LEU A 38 4.22 2.17 -7.27
N ALA A 39 3.73 3.37 -6.94
CA ALA A 39 2.73 4.06 -7.75
C ALA A 39 3.31 4.54 -9.09
N ALA A 40 4.52 5.08 -9.10
CA ALA A 40 5.20 5.54 -10.32
C ALA A 40 5.48 4.40 -11.30
N GLU A 41 5.87 3.23 -10.79
CA GLU A 41 6.04 1.99 -11.56
C GLU A 41 4.71 1.34 -11.97
N GLY A 42 3.57 1.91 -11.54
CA GLY A 42 2.23 1.46 -11.91
C GLY A 42 1.72 0.24 -11.15
N TYR A 43 2.39 -0.20 -10.08
CA TYR A 43 1.94 -1.29 -9.22
C TYR A 43 0.78 -0.90 -8.30
N LEU A 44 0.74 0.36 -7.88
CA LEU A 44 -0.34 0.96 -7.11
C LEU A 44 -1.11 1.95 -8.00
N ALA A 45 -2.40 2.13 -7.72
CA ALA A 45 -3.21 3.12 -8.44
C ALA A 45 -2.88 4.54 -7.96
N GLY A 46 -2.59 4.69 -6.67
CA GLY A 46 -2.32 5.97 -6.05
C GLY A 46 -1.94 5.84 -4.58
N THR A 47 -1.42 6.93 -4.02
CA THR A 47 -1.06 7.02 -2.60
C THR A 47 -1.36 8.42 -2.09
N THR A 48 -1.98 8.52 -0.92
CA THR A 48 -2.36 9.79 -0.32
C THR A 48 -2.00 9.78 1.16
N VAL A 49 -1.39 10.87 1.65
CA VAL A 49 -1.21 11.08 3.08
C VAL A 49 -2.44 11.81 3.60
N VAL A 50 -3.16 11.16 4.51
CA VAL A 50 -4.36 11.71 5.14
C VAL A 50 -3.97 12.19 6.53
N GLU A 51 -4.20 13.48 6.80
CA GLU A 51 -4.03 14.02 8.14
C GLU A 51 -5.07 13.40 9.09
N ALA A 52 -4.59 12.76 10.15
CA ALA A 52 -5.41 12.11 11.15
C ALA A 52 -4.76 12.27 12.54
N ARG A 53 -5.57 12.16 13.59
CA ARG A 53 -5.10 12.18 14.98
C ARG A 53 -5.10 10.75 15.55
N PRO A 54 -4.05 10.34 16.30
CA PRO A 54 -2.90 11.13 16.76
C PRO A 54 -1.75 11.26 15.75
N ARG A 55 -1.78 10.55 14.61
CA ARG A 55 -0.74 10.58 13.58
C ARG A 55 -1.36 10.47 12.18
N PRO A 56 -0.71 11.06 11.15
CA PRO A 56 -1.16 10.91 9.78
C PRO A 56 -1.16 9.44 9.34
N VAL A 57 -2.03 9.15 8.38
CA VAL A 57 -2.23 7.82 7.80
C VAL A 57 -1.80 7.85 6.34
N LEU A 58 -1.07 6.84 5.91
CA LEU A 58 -0.80 6.58 4.50
C LEU A 58 -1.93 5.71 3.96
N ARG A 59 -2.72 6.27 3.05
CA ARG A 59 -3.73 5.55 2.27
C ARG A 59 -3.15 5.15 0.93
N ILE A 60 -3.25 3.88 0.61
CA ILE A 60 -2.80 3.30 -0.65
C ILE A 60 -3.99 2.80 -1.43
N GLU A 61 -4.07 3.17 -2.70
CA GLU A 61 -5.06 2.67 -3.64
C GLU A 61 -4.48 1.50 -4.43
N LEU A 62 -5.15 0.35 -4.34
CA LEU A 62 -4.67 -0.89 -4.94
C LEU A 62 -5.10 -0.97 -6.40
N ARG A 63 -4.16 -1.37 -7.27
CA ARG A 63 -4.43 -1.55 -8.70
C ARG A 63 -4.77 -3.01 -9.00
N TYR A 64 -5.82 -3.19 -9.78
CA TYR A 64 -6.25 -4.48 -10.32
C TYR A 64 -6.27 -4.42 -11.84
N ASP A 65 -5.99 -5.55 -12.49
CA ASP A 65 -6.13 -5.68 -13.94
C ASP A 65 -7.61 -5.85 -14.36
N ALA A 66 -7.86 -5.89 -15.67
CA ALA A 66 -9.21 -6.06 -16.22
C ALA A 66 -9.88 -7.38 -15.81
N GLN A 67 -9.09 -8.38 -15.41
CA GLN A 67 -9.55 -9.69 -14.92
C GLN A 67 -9.67 -9.71 -13.38
N ARG A 68 -9.57 -8.56 -12.71
CA ARG A 68 -9.54 -8.39 -11.24
C ARG A 68 -8.44 -9.19 -10.55
N ARG A 69 -7.38 -9.52 -11.28
CA ARG A 69 -6.15 -10.05 -10.69
C ARG A 69 -5.32 -8.88 -10.18
N PRO A 70 -4.66 -9.07 -9.04
CA PRO A 70 -3.83 -8.02 -8.50
C PRO A 70 -2.57 -7.81 -9.34
N VAL A 71 -2.24 -6.56 -9.63
CA VAL A 71 -1.01 -6.20 -10.36
C VAL A 71 0.23 -6.50 -9.51
N ILE A 72 0.10 -6.38 -8.18
CA ILE A 72 1.11 -6.82 -7.23
C ILE A 72 0.85 -8.29 -6.86
N GLY A 73 1.68 -9.19 -7.40
CA GLY A 73 1.70 -10.61 -7.06
C GLY A 73 3.04 -11.04 -6.45
N GLY A 74 3.04 -12.06 -5.59
CA GLY A 74 4.26 -12.75 -5.18
C GLY A 74 5.11 -12.10 -4.07
N LEU A 75 4.59 -11.09 -3.35
CA LEU A 75 5.29 -10.51 -2.18
C LEU A 75 5.51 -11.59 -1.09
N LYS A 76 6.74 -12.06 -0.94
CA LYS A 76 7.20 -12.94 0.14
C LYS A 76 8.05 -12.16 1.13
#